data_AF-A0A2N1V0S0-F1
#
_entry.id   AF-A0A2N1V0S0-F1
#
_cell.length_a   1.000
_cell.length_b   1.000
_cell.length_c   1.000
_cell.angle_alpha   90.00
_cell.angle_beta   90.00
_cell.angle_gamma   90.00
#
_symmetry.space_group_name_H-M   'P 1'
#
loop_
_entity.id
_entity.type
_entity.pdbx_description
1 polymer ?
#
loop_
_entity_poly.entity_id
_entity_poly.type
_entity_poly.pdbx_seq_one_letter_code
_entity_poly.pdbx_strand_id
1 'polypeptide(L)' 'MNFQKNGWILAGLLFGASMFVLVSLGTSLLLRGEITWIDFAVGIPIWTITGLLWANYMKKSLMKQALKKQKSEVGKTS' A
#
# COMPACT_ATOMS: atom_id res chain seq x y z
N MET A 1 -1.98 -21.81 -5.79
CA MET A 1 -2.65 -20.66 -5.12
C MET A 1 -2.92 -19.56 -6.14
N ASN A 2 -4.18 -19.19 -6.36
CA ASN A 2 -4.62 -18.23 -7.38
C ASN A 2 -4.37 -16.76 -6.96
N PHE A 3 -3.19 -16.21 -7.26
CA PHE A 3 -2.79 -14.82 -6.91
C PHE A 3 -3.39 -13.73 -7.83
N GLN A 4 -4.09 -14.08 -8.91
CA GLN A 4 -4.42 -13.12 -9.97
C GLN A 4 -5.59 -12.16 -9.69
N LYS A 5 -6.51 -12.47 -8.77
CA LYS A 5 -7.68 -11.60 -8.51
C LYS A 5 -7.52 -10.67 -7.31
N ASN A 6 -6.81 -11.09 -6.27
CA ASN A 6 -6.67 -10.34 -5.01
C ASN A 6 -5.25 -9.85 -4.70
N GLY A 7 -4.29 -10.01 -5.63
CA GLY A 7 -2.90 -9.62 -5.40
C GLY A 7 -2.71 -8.16 -4.99
N TRP A 8 -3.67 -7.31 -5.35
CA TRP A 8 -3.66 -5.90 -5.01
C TRP A 8 -4.07 -5.59 -3.56
N ILE A 9 -5.04 -6.33 -3.04
CA ILE A 9 -5.42 -6.28 -1.62
C ILE A 9 -4.27 -6.81 -0.76
N LEU A 10 -3.66 -7.92 -1.21
CA LEU A 10 -2.52 -8.51 -0.52
C LEU A 10 -1.30 -7.56 -0.52
N ALA A 11 -1.02 -6.87 -1.64
CA ALA A 11 0.01 -5.85 -1.70
C ALA A 11 -0.26 -4.68 -0.75
N GLY A 12 -1.52 -4.24 -0.65
CA GLY A 12 -1.93 -3.21 0.32
C GLY A 12 -1.78 -3.63 1.77
N LEU A 13 -2.15 -4.87 2.07
CA LEU A 13 -2.03 -5.43 3.41
C LEU A 13 -0.56 -5.61 3.82
N LEU A 14 0.28 -6.15 2.93
CA LEU A 14 1.72 -6.26 3.13
C LEU A 14 2.38 -4.88 3.29
N PHE A 15 1.96 -3.89 2.50
CA PHE A 15 2.48 -2.54 2.59
C PHE A 15 2.07 -1.86 3.91
N GLY A 16 0.80 -1.96 4.30
CA GLY A 16 0.30 -1.44 5.57
C GLY A 16 0.99 -2.11 6.78
N ALA A 17 1.16 -3.43 6.75
CA ALA A 17 1.88 -4.16 7.79
C ALA A 17 3.37 -3.78 7.86
N SER A 18 4.04 -3.64 6.72
CA SER A 18 5.44 -3.21 6.66
C SER A 18 5.62 -1.79 7.19
N MET A 19 4.74 -0.86 6.80
CA MET A 19 4.74 0.50 7.32
C MET A 19 4.47 0.55 8.82
N PHE A 20 3.56 -0.29 9.33
CA PHE A 20 3.30 -0.36 10.76
C PHE A 20 4.54 -0.77 11.56
N VAL A 21 5.30 -1.75 11.06
CA VAL A 21 6.57 -2.17 11.67
C VAL A 21 7.62 -1.07 11.58
N LEU A 22 7.78 -0.45 10.40
CA LEU A 22 8.74 0.64 10.20
C LEU A 22 8.45 1.85 11.07
N VAL A 23 7.18 2.23 11.20
CA VAL A 23 6.77 3.35 12.05
C VAL A 23 6.89 2.97 13.51
N SER A 24 6.54 1.76 13.93
CA SER A 24 6.77 1.32 15.32
C SER A 24 8.26 1.37 15.69
N LEU A 25 9.13 0.91 14.80
CA LEU A 25 10.58 1.01 15.00
C LEU A 25 11.05 2.47 15.00
N GLY A 26 10.55 3.28 14.06
CA GLY A 26 10.89 4.69 13.94
C GLY A 26 10.43 5.52 15.14
N THR A 27 9.20 5.32 15.62
CA THR A 27 8.67 6.03 16.79
C THR A 27 9.34 5.56 18.07
N SER A 28 9.64 4.27 18.22
CA SER A 28 10.43 3.78 19.36
C SER A 28 11.81 4.45 19.40
N LEU A 29 12.45 4.63 18.25
CA LEU A 29 13.77 5.27 18.15
C LEU A 29 13.72 6.80 18.35
N LEU A 30 12.66 7.46 17.87
CA LEU A 30 12.55 8.93 17.86
C LEU A 30 11.91 9.50 19.14
N LEU A 31 10.88 8.86 19.69
CA LEU A 31 10.11 9.43 20.79
C LEU A 31 10.70 9.11 22.18
N ARG A 32 11.60 8.13 22.30
CA ARG A 32 12.22 7.72 23.58
C ARG A 32 11.20 7.51 24.73
N GLY A 33 9.94 7.31 24.37
CA GLY A 33 8.79 7.13 25.24
C GLY A 33 8.22 5.74 24.98
N GLU A 34 7.80 5.07 26.05
CA GLU A 34 7.25 3.73 25.99
C GLU A 34 6.11 3.66 24.98
N ILE A 35 6.24 2.80 23.98
CA ILE A 35 5.13 2.54 23.07
C ILE A 35 4.02 1.91 23.89
N THR A 36 2.93 2.65 24.07
CA THR A 36 1.75 2.18 24.78
C THR A 36 0.94 1.21 23.92
N TRP A 37 0.24 0.27 24.55
CA TRP A 37 -0.69 -0.63 23.85
C TRP A 37 -1.79 0.12 23.07
N ILE A 38 -2.10 1.36 23.47
CA ILE A 38 -3.05 2.26 22.82
C ILE A 38 -2.54 2.67 21.43
N ASP A 39 -1.24 2.93 21.28
CA ASP A 39 -0.62 3.27 20.00
C ASP A 39 -0.69 2.10 19.01
N PHE A 40 -0.56 0.86 19.50
CA PHE A 40 -0.78 -0.33 18.68
C PHE A 40 -2.25 -0.45 18.25
N ALA A 41 -3.18 -0.29 19.19
CA ALA A 41 -4.62 -0.43 18.93
C ALA A 41 -5.15 0.59 17.91
N VAL A 42 -4.58 1.79 17.87
CA VAL A 42 -4.94 2.86 16.93
C VAL A 42 -4.10 2.80 15.65
N GLY A 43 -2.82 2.46 15.76
CA GLY A 43 -1.89 2.41 14.62
C GLY A 43 -2.22 1.31 13.63
N ILE A 44 -2.59 0.12 14.09
CA ILE A 44 -2.94 -1.02 13.20
C ILE A 44 -4.10 -0.66 12.26
N PRO A 45 -5.28 -0.19 12.74
CA PRO A 45 -6.38 0.16 11.84
C PRO A 45 -6.04 1.34 10.93
N ILE A 46 -5.35 2.37 11.42
CA ILE A 46 -4.94 3.52 10.59
C ILE A 46 -4.01 3.07 9.44
N TRP A 47 -3.00 2.26 9.74
CA TRP A 47 -2.06 1.77 8.73
C TRP A 47 -2.68 0.77 7.78
N THR A 48 -3.64 -0.03 8.26
CA THR A 48 -4.42 -0.94 7.41
C THR A 48 -5.29 -0.16 6.41
N ILE A 49 -6.00 0.88 6.87
CA ILE A 49 -6.81 1.75 6.00
C ILE A 49 -5.93 2.49 5.00
N THR A 50 -4.81 3.05 5.45
CA THR A 50 -3.83 3.74 4.59
C THR A 50 -3.25 2.80 3.54
N GLY A 51 -2.86 1.58 3.94
CA GLY A 51 -2.34 0.55 3.04
C GLY A 51 -3.36 0.13 1.98
N LEU A 52 -4.64 0.00 2.35
CA LEU A 52 -5.75 -0.28 1.44
C LEU A 52 -6.09 0.90 0.52
N LEU A 53 -5.97 2.14 0.97
CA LEU A 53 -6.15 3.34 0.13
C LEU A 53 -5.01 3.48 -0.89
N TRP A 54 -3.77 3.28 -0.46
CA TRP A 54 -2.60 3.25 -1.34
C TRP A 54 -2.70 2.13 -2.36
N ALA A 55 -3.08 0.95 -1.85
CA ALA A 55 -3.49 -0.18 -2.64
C ALA A 55 -4.95 -0.10 -3.12
N ASN A 56 -5.53 1.10 -3.26
CA ASN A 56 -6.61 1.39 -4.22
C ASN A 56 -6.12 2.35 -5.32
N TYR A 57 -5.19 3.24 -4.98
CA TYR A 57 -4.58 4.22 -5.85
C TYR A 57 -3.66 3.63 -6.95
N MET A 58 -2.68 2.80 -6.59
CA MET A 58 -1.73 2.21 -7.53
C MET A 58 -2.37 1.32 -8.65
N LYS A 59 -3.48 0.60 -8.45
CA LYS A 59 -4.21 -0.15 -9.50
C LYS A 59 -4.85 0.79 -10.46
N LYS A 60 -5.45 1.88 -9.95
CA LYS A 60 -5.97 2.94 -10.82
C LYS A 60 -4.83 3.57 -11.63
N SER A 61 -3.66 3.80 -11.03
CA SER A 61 -2.50 4.33 -11.74
C SER A 61 -1.94 3.36 -12.79
N LEU A 62 -1.71 2.09 -12.43
CA LEU A 62 -1.20 1.06 -13.32
C LEU A 62 -2.16 0.75 -14.46
N MET A 63 -3.47 0.71 -14.19
CA MET A 63 -4.49 0.54 -15.22
C MET A 63 -4.54 1.73 -16.20
N LYS A 64 -4.35 2.96 -15.71
CA LYS A 64 -4.20 4.14 -16.57
C LYS A 64 -2.92 4.08 -17.43
N GLN A 65 -1.82 3.57 -16.87
CA GLN A 65 -0.57 3.40 -17.60
C GLN A 65 -0.68 2.31 -18.67
N ALA A 66 -1.35 1.19 -18.38
CA ALA A 66 -1.61 0.13 -19.35
C ALA A 66 -2.47 0.63 -20.53
N LEU A 67 -3.50 1.45 -20.26
CA LEU A 67 -4.32 2.10 -21.28
C LEU A 67 -3.53 3.10 -22.14
N LYS A 68 -2.64 3.89 -21.53
CA LYS A 68 -1.76 4.80 -22.27
C LYS A 68 -0.79 4.04 -23.17
N LYS A 69 -0.22 2.93 -22.69
CA LYS A 69 0.73 2.11 -23.45
C LYS A 69 0.08 1.47 -24.68
N GLN A 70 -1.14 0.94 -24.54
CA GLN A 70 -1.95 0.49 -25.67
C GLN A 70 -2.21 1.60 -26.70
N LYS A 71 -2.61 2.79 -26.25
CA LYS A 71 -2.88 3.92 -27.15
C LYS A 71 -1.62 4.38 -27.91
N SER A 72 -0.45 4.30 -27.29
CA SER A 72 0.82 4.65 -27.94
C SER A 72 1.33 3.62 -28.94
N GLU A 73 1.03 2.33 -28.75
CA GLU A 73 1.43 1.29 -29.72
C GLU A 73 0.50 1.27 -30.93
N VAL A 74 -0.82 1.43 -30.73
CA VAL A 74 -1.79 1.54 -31.84
C VAL A 74 -1.56 2.81 -32.68
N GLY A 75 -1.13 3.92 -32.07
CA GLY A 75 -0.82 5.16 -32.79
C GLY A 75 0.53 5.17 -33.52
N LYS A 76 1.40 4.17 -33.31
CA LYS A 76 2.69 4.04 -34.02
C LYS A 76 2.59 3.21 -35.29
N THR A 77 1.46 2.54 -35.51
CA THR A 77 1.15 1.69 -36.67
C THR A 77 0.20 2.33 -37.68
N SER A 78 -0.10 3.62 -37.56
CA SER A 78 -0.89 4.40 -38.52
C SER A 78 -0.04 5.43 -39.25
#